data_AF-A0A7J6PNG6-F1
#
_entry.id   AF-A0A7J6PNG6-F1
#
_cell.length_a   1.000
_cell.length_b   1.000
_cell.length_c   1.000
_cell.angle_alpha   90.00
_cell.angle_beta   90.00
_cell.angle_gamma   90.00
#
_symmetry.space_group_name_H-M   'P 1'
#
loop_
_entity.id
_entity.type
_entity.pdbx_description
1 polymer ?
#
loop_
_entity_poly.entity_id
_entity_poly.type
_entity_poly.pdbx_seq_one_letter_code
_entity_poly.pdbx_strand_id
1 'polypeptide(L)'
;MYTGVALKPDSFGGVGNGDGKEESLLVDVDKAVVDNVMRLFIRHRVHLPLDIEKMDELGVYWTPPSPSFYQNGGEDDSGRAAEVSGYEDPRVKELGVRAILPKENSNDADPQSTESAYRRLRVGLVVPEGPQEMTPDKILPLNYNLDITNHIAFNKGCYIGQELTTRASKKLAVRKR
;
A
#
# COMPACT_ATOMS: atom_id res chain seq x y z
N MET A 1 1.20 -9.84 8.49
CA MET A 1 0.66 -8.81 9.43
C MET A 1 1.42 -7.52 9.17
N TYR A 2 0.73 -6.48 8.70
CA TYR A 2 1.31 -5.20 8.26
C TYR A 2 1.25 -4.13 9.36
N THR A 3 2.02 -3.06 9.21
CA THR A 3 2.02 -1.90 10.11
C THR A 3 2.10 -0.60 9.31
N GLY A 4 1.56 0.49 9.85
CA GLY A 4 1.66 1.80 9.25
C GLY A 4 2.96 2.52 9.62
N VAL A 5 3.49 3.31 8.69
CA VAL A 5 4.49 4.36 8.94
C VAL A 5 3.89 5.69 8.50
N ALA A 6 3.79 6.66 9.40
CA ALA A 6 3.32 8.00 9.08
C ALA A 6 4.48 8.90 8.64
N LEU A 7 4.25 9.66 7.58
CA LEU A 7 5.09 10.74 7.11
C LEU A 7 4.27 12.03 7.26
N LYS A 8 4.71 12.93 8.13
CA LYS A 8 4.01 14.18 8.47
C LYS A 8 4.94 15.36 8.19
N PRO A 9 4.43 16.51 7.72
CA PRO A 9 5.21 17.74 7.70
C PRO A 9 5.73 18.01 9.10
N ASP A 10 6.99 18.44 9.22
CA ASP A 10 7.49 18.87 10.52
C ASP A 10 6.79 20.15 10.96
N SER A 11 6.70 20.33 12.28
CA SER A 11 6.01 21.46 12.91
C SER A 11 6.66 22.83 12.63
N PHE A 12 7.77 22.89 11.89
CA PHE A 12 8.56 24.10 11.62
C PHE A 12 8.62 24.49 10.14
N GLY A 13 8.14 23.66 9.21
CA GLY A 13 8.38 23.78 7.77
C GLY A 13 7.12 23.79 6.90
N GLY A 14 5.97 24.19 7.44
CA GLY A 14 4.71 24.25 6.69
C GLY A 14 4.73 25.25 5.53
N VAL A 15 5.04 24.80 4.32
CA VAL A 15 4.52 25.43 3.10
C VAL A 15 3.10 24.94 2.94
N GLY A 16 2.16 25.66 3.55
CA GLY A 16 0.75 25.37 3.37
C GLY A 16 0.36 25.54 1.90
N ASN A 17 -0.09 24.47 1.25
CA ASN A 17 -1.01 24.62 0.13
C ASN A 17 -2.23 25.38 0.66
N GLY A 18 -2.74 26.34 -0.12
CA GLY A 18 -3.68 27.40 0.30
C GLY A 18 -5.01 27.01 0.94
N ASP A 19 -5.19 25.74 1.32
CA ASP A 19 -6.36 25.18 2.01
C ASP A 19 -6.11 24.79 3.48
N GLY A 20 -4.90 25.01 4.01
CA GLY A 20 -4.62 24.86 5.46
C GLY A 20 -4.70 23.43 6.02
N LYS A 21 -4.74 22.40 5.16
CA LYS A 21 -4.61 20.99 5.57
C LYS A 21 -3.16 20.56 5.42
N GLU A 22 -2.54 20.16 6.52
CA GLU A 22 -1.25 19.45 6.49
C GLU A 22 -1.44 18.10 5.80
N GLU A 23 -0.84 17.93 4.63
CA GLU A 23 -0.85 16.66 3.90
C GLU A 23 0.07 15.67 4.62
N SER A 24 -0.50 14.60 5.17
CA SER A 24 0.24 13.48 5.75
C SER A 24 0.01 12.21 4.94
N LEU A 25 1.01 11.33 4.93
CA LEU A 25 0.94 10.04 4.24
C LEU A 25 1.10 8.91 5.23
N LEU A 26 0.25 7.88 5.08
CA LEU A 26 0.43 6.59 5.72
C LEU A 26 1.00 5.60 4.72
N VAL A 27 2.12 4.99 5.08
CA VAL A 27 2.80 3.97 4.29
C VAL A 27 2.54 2.62 4.93
N ASP A 28 1.89 1.74 4.18
CA ASP A 28 1.65 0.36 4.55
C ASP A 28 2.91 -0.48 4.31
N VAL A 29 3.46 -1.06 5.38
CA VAL A 29 4.73 -1.80 5.33
C VAL A 29 4.60 -3.15 6.04
N ASP A 30 5.23 -4.18 5.46
CA ASP A 30 5.36 -5.47 6.13
C ASP A 30 6.20 -5.33 7.42
N LYS A 31 5.69 -5.86 8.53
CA LYS A 31 6.34 -5.78 9.84
C LYS A 31 7.76 -6.33 9.86
N ALA A 32 8.09 -7.30 9.01
CA ALA A 32 9.42 -7.88 8.95
C ALA A 32 10.49 -6.92 8.37
N VAL A 33 10.09 -5.86 7.68
CA VAL A 33 11.02 -4.88 7.07
C VAL A 33 10.79 -3.44 7.52
N VAL A 34 9.85 -3.18 8.44
CA VAL A 34 9.53 -1.82 8.89
C VAL A 34 10.76 -1.05 9.39
N ASP A 35 11.64 -1.68 10.17
CA ASP A 35 12.85 -1.03 10.69
C ASP A 35 13.85 -0.69 9.57
N ASN A 36 13.91 -1.51 8.52
CA ASN A 36 14.73 -1.22 7.34
C ASN A 36 14.18 -0.01 6.58
N VAL A 37 12.86 0.06 6.42
CA VAL A 37 12.17 1.18 5.76
C VAL A 37 12.34 2.47 6.56
N MET A 38 12.18 2.44 7.88
CA MET A 38 12.41 3.59 8.76
C MET A 38 13.83 4.12 8.62
N ARG A 39 14.84 3.25 8.65
CA ARG A 39 16.24 3.65 8.42
C ARG A 39 16.45 4.27 7.03
N LEU A 40 15.78 3.76 6.01
CA LEU A 40 15.86 4.30 4.65
C LEU A 40 15.24 5.69 4.57
N PHE A 41 14.06 5.90 5.14
CA PHE A 41 13.42 7.22 5.16
C PHE A 41 14.25 8.23 5.96
N ILE A 42 14.73 7.87 7.15
CA ILE A 42 15.60 8.74 7.97
C ILE A 42 16.90 9.09 7.23
N ARG A 43 17.48 8.15 6.48
CA ARG A 43 18.70 8.42 5.69
C ARG A 43 18.44 9.44 4.56
N HIS A 44 17.29 9.37 3.91
CA HIS A 44 16.98 10.19 2.73
C HIS A 44 16.18 11.46 3.05
N ARG A 45 15.72 11.66 4.29
CA ARG A 45 14.98 12.87 4.69
C ARG A 45 15.84 14.12 4.86
N VAL A 46 17.15 14.05 4.67
CA VAL A 46 18.07 15.15 5.03
C VAL A 46 17.61 16.47 4.39
N HIS A 47 17.44 17.50 5.21
CA HIS A 47 16.89 18.82 4.83
C HIS A 47 15.42 18.84 4.37
N LEU A 48 14.69 17.71 4.44
CA LEU A 48 13.24 17.69 4.26
C LEU A 48 12.56 17.93 5.62
N PRO A 49 11.59 18.86 5.69
CA PRO A 49 10.82 19.13 6.90
C PRO A 49 9.79 18.00 7.11
N LEU A 50 10.27 16.82 7.51
CA LEU A 50 9.47 15.61 7.58
C LEU A 50 9.70 14.87 8.90
N ASP A 51 8.62 14.71 9.64
CA ASP A 51 8.51 13.81 10.78
C ASP A 51 8.08 12.41 10.31
N ILE A 52 8.79 11.40 10.80
CA ILE A 52 8.61 10.01 10.41
C ILE A 52 8.34 9.21 11.68
N GLU A 53 7.17 8.58 11.73
CA GLU A 53 6.69 7.88 12.91
C GLU A 53 6.17 6.49 12.55
N LYS A 54 6.45 5.51 13.40
CA LYS A 54 5.87 4.17 13.27
C LYS A 54 4.53 4.14 14.00
N MET A 55 3.48 3.73 13.30
CA MET A 55 2.11 3.70 13.82
C MET A 55 1.75 2.28 14.28
N ASP A 56 2.26 1.90 15.45
CA ASP A 56 2.10 0.55 16.00
C ASP A 56 0.67 0.29 16.53
N GLU A 57 -0.13 1.32 16.72
CA GLU A 57 -1.55 1.27 17.10
C GLU A 57 -2.48 0.96 15.93
N LEU A 58 -2.01 1.15 14.69
CA LEU A 58 -2.78 0.88 13.49
C LEU A 58 -2.59 -0.57 12.99
N GLY A 59 -3.67 -1.12 12.46
CA GLY A 59 -3.71 -2.39 11.73
C GLY A 59 -4.10 -2.15 10.28
N VAL A 60 -3.63 -3.04 9.41
CA VAL A 60 -4.06 -3.09 8.01
C VAL A 60 -4.99 -4.28 7.85
N TYR A 61 -6.14 -4.03 7.26
CA TYR A 61 -7.21 -4.99 7.04
C TYR A 61 -7.51 -5.08 5.55
N TRP A 62 -8.03 -6.24 5.18
CA TRP A 62 -8.41 -6.55 3.81
C TRP A 62 -9.82 -7.12 3.81
N THR A 63 -10.59 -6.74 2.81
CA THR A 63 -11.92 -7.28 2.55
C THR A 63 -11.99 -7.75 1.09
N PRO A 64 -12.42 -8.99 0.82
CA PRO A 64 -12.52 -9.49 -0.55
C PRO A 64 -13.49 -8.65 -1.38
N PRO A 65 -13.34 -8.65 -2.73
CA PRO A 65 -14.35 -8.06 -3.58
C PRO A 65 -15.66 -8.83 -3.41
N SER A 66 -16.76 -8.12 -3.14
CA SER A 66 -18.09 -8.71 -3.14
C SER A 66 -19.05 -7.85 -3.98
N PRO A 67 -20.07 -8.46 -4.63
CA PRO A 67 -21.03 -7.74 -5.46
C PRO A 67 -21.72 -6.57 -4.73
N SER A 68 -21.89 -6.67 -3.41
CA SER A 68 -22.48 -5.64 -2.56
C SER A 68 -21.61 -4.38 -2.42
N PHE A 69 -20.29 -4.50 -2.64
CA PHE A 69 -19.32 -3.41 -2.48
C PHE A 69 -19.25 -2.49 -3.71
N TYR A 70 -19.60 -3.01 -4.90
CA TYR A 70 -19.66 -2.20 -6.13
C TYR A 70 -20.93 -1.35 -6.24
N GLN A 71 -21.88 -1.54 -5.32
CA GLN A 71 -22.95 -0.59 -5.11
C GLN A 71 -22.51 0.37 -4.01
N ASN A 72 -22.08 1.58 -4.40
CA ASN A 72 -22.14 2.71 -3.47
C ASN A 72 -23.56 2.74 -2.89
N GLY A 73 -23.72 2.33 -1.63
CA GLY A 73 -25.03 2.25 -0.97
C GLY A 73 -25.69 0.86 -0.88
N GLY A 74 -24.93 -0.24 -0.91
CA GLY A 74 -25.48 -1.54 -0.52
C GLY A 74 -25.94 -1.52 0.94
N GLU A 75 -27.26 -1.60 1.15
CA GLU A 75 -27.88 -1.64 2.46
C GLU A 75 -27.55 -2.96 3.19
N ASP A 76 -27.18 -2.88 4.46
CA ASP A 76 -27.19 -4.02 5.38
C ASP A 76 -28.62 -4.52 5.60
N ASP A 77 -28.80 -5.66 6.29
CA ASP A 77 -30.12 -6.21 6.64
C ASP A 77 -31.01 -5.23 7.46
N SER A 78 -30.47 -4.07 7.85
CA SER A 78 -31.17 -2.98 8.56
C SER A 78 -31.45 -1.74 7.68
N GLY A 79 -31.14 -1.77 6.38
CA GLY A 79 -31.41 -0.66 5.46
C GLY A 79 -30.36 0.46 5.52
N ARG A 80 -29.18 0.23 6.11
CA ARG A 80 -28.09 1.22 6.16
C ARG A 80 -27.01 0.87 5.16
N ALA A 81 -26.57 1.83 4.35
CA ALA A 81 -25.38 1.66 3.53
C ALA A 81 -24.24 1.11 4.40
N ALA A 82 -23.76 -0.09 4.10
CA ALA A 82 -22.60 -0.64 4.78
C ALA A 82 -21.41 0.25 4.41
N GLU A 83 -21.06 1.20 5.29
CA GLU A 83 -19.85 2.00 5.14
C GLU A 83 -18.66 1.07 5.33
N VAL A 84 -18.14 0.57 4.23
CA VAL A 84 -16.92 -0.20 4.23
C VAL A 84 -15.78 0.77 4.46
N SER A 85 -15.21 0.73 5.65
CA SER A 85 -14.05 1.54 5.97
C SER A 85 -12.88 1.06 5.10
N GLY A 86 -12.40 1.90 4.18
CA GLY A 86 -11.24 1.58 3.34
C GLY A 86 -11.30 2.16 1.92
N TYR A 87 -10.33 1.76 1.11
CA TYR A 87 -10.19 2.14 -0.29
C TYR A 87 -10.04 0.88 -1.16
N GLU A 88 -10.47 0.94 -2.42
CA GLU A 88 -10.14 -0.10 -3.38
C GLU A 88 -8.62 -0.32 -3.41
N ASP A 89 -8.21 -1.59 -3.49
CA ASP A 89 -6.80 -1.92 -3.52
C ASP A 89 -6.14 -1.30 -4.77
N PRO A 90 -5.10 -0.46 -4.60
CA PRO A 90 -4.56 0.31 -5.71
C PRO A 90 -3.81 -0.57 -6.72
N ARG A 91 -3.47 -1.81 -6.38
CA ARG A 91 -2.67 -2.69 -7.24
C ARG A 91 -3.50 -3.27 -8.38
N VAL A 92 -4.65 -3.84 -8.03
CA VAL A 92 -5.68 -4.36 -8.95
C VAL A 92 -7.04 -4.35 -8.24
N LYS A 93 -8.11 -3.93 -8.92
CA LYS A 93 -9.45 -3.82 -8.34
C LYS A 93 -10.03 -5.15 -7.88
N GLU A 94 -9.59 -6.26 -8.49
CA GLU A 94 -9.99 -7.62 -8.18
C GLU A 94 -9.46 -8.09 -6.82
N LEU A 95 -8.55 -7.35 -6.18
CA LEU A 95 -8.15 -7.63 -4.81
C LEU A 95 -9.19 -7.17 -3.78
N GLY A 96 -10.14 -6.30 -4.12
CA GLY A 96 -11.13 -5.81 -3.16
C GLY A 96 -10.66 -4.56 -2.44
N VAL A 97 -10.92 -4.47 -1.13
CA VAL A 97 -10.77 -3.25 -0.34
C VAL A 97 -9.67 -3.41 0.72
N ARG A 98 -8.91 -2.33 0.94
CA ARG A 98 -7.88 -2.22 1.95
C ARG A 98 -8.20 -1.10 2.93
N ALA A 99 -8.04 -1.38 4.22
CA ALA A 99 -8.33 -0.43 5.30
C ALA A 99 -7.14 -0.31 6.25
N ILE A 100 -6.88 0.89 6.75
CA ILE A 100 -5.92 1.14 7.83
C ILE A 100 -6.71 1.73 8.99
N LEU A 101 -6.84 0.96 10.07
CA LEU A 101 -7.73 1.27 11.19
C LEU A 101 -6.99 1.08 12.52
N PRO A 102 -7.39 1.76 13.61
CA PRO A 102 -6.94 1.42 14.95
C PRO A 102 -7.17 -0.06 15.25
N LYS A 103 -6.19 -0.75 15.86
CA LYS A 103 -6.28 -2.19 16.15
C LYS A 103 -7.45 -2.56 17.06
N GLU A 104 -7.88 -1.62 17.89
CA GLU A 104 -9.07 -1.73 18.75
C GLU A 104 -10.38 -1.91 17.96
N ASN A 105 -10.42 -1.46 16.70
CA ASN A 105 -11.59 -1.59 15.81
C ASN A 105 -11.53 -2.85 14.92
N SER A 106 -10.73 -3.86 15.29
CA SER A 106 -10.58 -5.10 14.52
C SER A 106 -11.80 -6.02 14.51
N ASN A 107 -12.82 -5.74 15.32
CA ASN A 107 -13.94 -6.65 15.58
C ASN A 107 -15.01 -6.69 14.47
N ASP A 108 -14.94 -5.82 13.46
CA ASP A 108 -15.87 -5.80 12.31
C ASP A 108 -15.33 -6.57 11.09
N ALA A 109 -14.33 -7.43 11.26
CA ALA A 109 -13.72 -8.17 10.16
C ALA A 109 -14.66 -9.26 9.62
N ASP A 110 -14.92 -9.22 8.31
CA ASP A 110 -15.62 -10.29 7.58
C ASP A 110 -14.94 -11.65 7.86
N PRO A 111 -15.69 -12.70 8.25
CA PRO A 111 -15.14 -14.05 8.45
C PRO A 111 -14.35 -14.60 7.25
N GLN A 112 -14.62 -14.13 6.04
CA GLN A 112 -13.89 -14.50 4.82
C GLN A 112 -12.52 -13.80 4.69
N SER A 113 -12.30 -12.70 5.43
CA SER A 113 -11.08 -11.90 5.43
C SER A 113 -9.91 -12.55 6.19
N THR A 114 -9.61 -13.81 5.86
CA THR A 114 -8.46 -14.52 6.41
C THR A 114 -7.19 -14.25 5.60
N GLU A 115 -6.02 -14.24 6.27
CA GLU A 115 -4.70 -14.16 5.61
C GLU A 115 -4.54 -15.21 4.50
N SER A 116 -5.09 -16.41 4.72
CA SER A 116 -4.99 -17.50 3.74
C SER A 116 -5.82 -17.23 2.48
N ALA A 117 -7.02 -16.68 2.63
CA ALA A 117 -7.89 -16.31 1.51
C ALA A 117 -7.27 -15.16 0.73
N TYR A 118 -6.79 -14.13 1.45
CA TYR A 118 -6.08 -13.00 0.88
C TYR A 118 -4.87 -13.43 0.04
N ARG A 119 -3.99 -14.26 0.63
CA ARG A 119 -2.81 -14.76 -0.07
C ARG A 119 -3.16 -15.59 -1.29
N ARG A 120 -4.18 -16.46 -1.21
CA ARG A 120 -4.64 -17.25 -2.37
C ARG A 120 -5.12 -16.35 -3.50
N LEU A 121 -5.91 -15.32 -3.18
CA LEU A 121 -6.40 -14.36 -4.18
C LEU A 121 -5.24 -13.59 -4.82
N ARG A 122 -4.31 -13.04 -4.02
CA ARG A 122 -3.11 -12.36 -4.51
C ARG A 122 -2.27 -13.21 -5.46
N VAL A 123 -2.02 -14.46 -5.09
CA VAL A 123 -1.26 -15.40 -5.93
C VAL A 123 -2.00 -15.68 -7.24
N GLY A 124 -3.32 -15.85 -7.19
CA GLY A 124 -4.15 -16.04 -8.40
C GLY A 124 -4.16 -14.82 -9.33
N LEU A 125 -4.06 -13.62 -8.78
CA LEU A 125 -3.96 -12.35 -9.52
C LEU A 125 -2.50 -11.97 -9.86
N VAL A 126 -1.54 -12.82 -9.49
CA VAL A 126 -0.10 -12.62 -9.70
C VAL A 126 0.40 -11.29 -9.11
N VAL A 127 -0.13 -10.93 -7.94
CA VAL A 127 0.24 -9.75 -7.15
C VAL A 127 1.16 -10.18 -5.99
N PRO A 128 2.48 -9.98 -6.12
CA PRO A 128 3.40 -10.36 -5.06
C PRO A 128 3.34 -9.38 -3.89
N GLU A 129 3.67 -9.87 -2.69
CA GLU A 129 3.65 -9.06 -1.48
C GLU A 129 4.70 -9.49 -0.46
N GLY A 130 5.31 -8.48 0.18
CA GLY A 130 6.20 -8.68 1.31
C GLY A 130 7.57 -9.28 0.96
N PRO A 131 8.47 -9.36 1.94
CA PRO A 131 9.86 -9.79 1.75
C PRO A 131 10.00 -11.30 1.46
N GLN A 132 8.99 -12.10 1.79
CA GLN A 132 8.98 -13.55 1.52
C GLN A 132 8.84 -13.85 0.03
N GLU A 133 8.04 -13.07 -0.69
CA GLU A 133 7.82 -13.21 -2.13
C GLU A 133 8.81 -12.34 -2.91
N MET A 134 9.10 -11.14 -2.40
CA MET A 134 10.04 -10.17 -2.99
C MET A 134 11.23 -9.93 -2.06
N THR A 135 12.28 -10.75 -2.19
CA THR A 135 13.48 -10.61 -1.36
C THR A 135 14.14 -9.25 -1.58
N PRO A 136 14.31 -8.42 -0.52
CA PRO A 136 14.96 -7.12 -0.62
C PRO A 136 16.32 -7.19 -1.33
N ASP A 137 16.66 -6.14 -2.05
CA ASP A 137 17.92 -5.96 -2.81
C ASP A 137 18.17 -6.97 -3.95
N LYS A 138 17.27 -7.94 -4.17
CA LYS A 138 17.38 -8.96 -5.24
C LYS A 138 16.31 -8.83 -6.32
N ILE A 139 15.42 -7.85 -6.19
CA ILE A 139 14.29 -7.68 -7.10
C ILE A 139 14.65 -6.84 -8.32
N LEU A 140 14.15 -7.27 -9.49
CA LEU A 140 13.93 -6.39 -10.63
C LEU A 140 12.41 -6.24 -10.78
N PRO A 141 11.83 -5.03 -10.67
CA PRO A 141 10.38 -4.87 -10.54
C PRO A 141 9.53 -5.56 -11.63
N LEU A 142 10.02 -5.56 -12.87
CA LEU A 142 9.32 -6.19 -14.00
C LEU A 142 9.24 -7.72 -13.90
N ASN A 143 10.15 -8.35 -13.16
CA ASN A 143 10.10 -9.79 -12.91
C ASN A 143 9.02 -10.17 -11.89
N TYR A 144 8.35 -9.18 -11.30
CA TYR A 144 7.34 -9.33 -10.25
C TYR A 144 6.02 -8.65 -10.63
N ASN A 145 5.80 -8.37 -11.93
CA ASN A 145 4.58 -7.72 -12.44
C ASN A 145 4.29 -6.34 -11.87
N LEU A 146 5.29 -5.67 -11.29
CA LEU A 146 5.11 -4.33 -10.69
C LEU A 146 4.84 -3.25 -11.75
N ASP A 147 5.15 -3.54 -13.01
CA ASP A 147 4.84 -2.70 -14.17
C ASP A 147 3.36 -2.72 -14.59
N ILE A 148 2.64 -3.79 -14.24
CA ILE A 148 1.23 -4.01 -14.64
C ILE A 148 0.25 -4.05 -13.46
N THR A 149 0.75 -3.88 -12.23
CA THR A 149 -0.05 -3.85 -10.99
C THR A 149 0.06 -2.49 -10.29
N ASN A 150 0.15 -1.40 -11.07
CA ASN A 150 0.16 -0.01 -10.60
C ASN A 150 1.30 0.39 -9.61
N HIS A 151 2.39 -0.37 -9.52
CA HIS A 151 3.51 0.00 -8.63
C HIS A 151 4.49 0.98 -9.27
N ILE A 152 4.54 1.05 -10.61
CA ILE A 152 5.48 1.90 -11.36
C ILE A 152 4.74 2.78 -12.35
N ALA A 153 4.88 4.10 -12.17
CA ALA A 153 4.58 5.08 -13.20
C ALA A 153 5.87 5.42 -13.97
N PHE A 154 5.85 5.29 -15.29
CA PHE A 154 6.99 5.65 -16.16
C PHE A 154 7.00 7.15 -16.55
N ASN A 155 5.92 7.87 -16.29
CA ASN A 155 5.70 9.27 -16.62
C ASN A 155 5.82 10.23 -15.41
N LYS A 156 6.48 9.80 -14.33
CA LYS A 156 6.75 10.63 -13.14
C LYS A 156 8.20 11.17 -13.11
N GLY A 157 8.47 12.04 -12.15
CA GLY A 157 9.81 12.56 -11.87
C GLY A 157 10.85 11.50 -11.46
N CYS A 158 12.08 11.92 -11.25
CA CYS A 158 13.20 11.03 -10.94
C CYS A 158 13.04 10.33 -9.59
N TYR A 159 13.33 9.01 -9.54
CA TYR A 159 13.33 8.23 -8.31
C TYR A 159 14.47 7.19 -8.29
N ILE A 160 14.82 6.68 -7.11
CA ILE A 160 15.91 5.72 -6.93
C ILE A 160 15.64 4.44 -7.74
N GLY A 161 16.60 4.03 -8.56
CA GLY A 161 16.49 2.82 -9.41
C GLY A 161 15.68 2.98 -10.70
N GLN A 162 15.25 4.21 -11.05
CA GLN A 162 14.47 4.48 -12.26
C GLN A 162 15.20 4.09 -13.55
N GLU A 163 16.49 4.39 -13.69
CA GLU A 163 17.25 4.14 -14.91
C GLU A 163 17.23 2.65 -15.28
N LEU A 164 17.56 1.79 -14.31
CA LEU A 164 17.57 0.33 -14.48
C LEU A 164 16.16 -0.19 -14.81
N THR A 165 15.14 0.29 -14.10
CA THR A 165 13.73 -0.10 -14.30
C THR A 165 13.25 0.28 -15.69
N THR A 166 13.53 1.51 -16.13
CA THR A 166 13.15 2.03 -17.45
C THR A 166 13.88 1.30 -18.57
N ARG A 167 15.18 1.02 -18.39
CA ARG A 167 15.97 0.25 -19.36
C ARG A 167 15.48 -1.18 -19.50
N ALA A 168 15.07 -1.82 -18.41
CA ALA A 168 14.49 -3.16 -18.44
C ALA A 168 13.16 -3.18 -19.21
N SER A 169 12.29 -2.18 -19.00
CA SER A 169 11.00 -2.05 -19.69
C SER A 169 11.13 -1.90 -21.21
N LYS A 170 12.16 -1.17 -21.67
CA LYS A 170 12.40 -0.95 -23.11
C LYS A 170 13.02 -2.16 -23.84
N LYS A 171 13.50 -3.19 -23.12
CA LYS A 171 14.03 -4.39 -23.77
C LYS A 171 12.87 -5.24 -24.30
N LEU A 172 13.00 -5.70 -25.55
CA LEU A 172 12.04 -6.58 -26.20
C LEU A 172 11.87 -7.87 -25.38
N ALA A 173 10.73 -7.94 -24.68
CA ALA A 173 10.27 -8.98 -23.76
C ALA A 173 11.00 -9.06 -22.40
N VAL A 174 10.21 -8.96 -21.33
CA VAL A 174 10.59 -9.40 -19.98
C VAL A 174 10.77 -10.92 -20.03
N ARG A 175 12.01 -11.39 -19.81
CA ARG A 175 12.37 -12.81 -20.00
C ARG A 175 11.98 -13.72 -18.82
N LYS A 176 11.66 -13.14 -17.66
CA LYS A 176 11.30 -13.87 -16.43
C LYS A 176 10.22 -13.07 -15.68
N ARG A 177 9.12 -13.72 -15.33
CA ARG A 177 8.09 -13.28 -14.38
C ARG A 177 7.81 -14.43 -13.41
#